data_AF-A0A9D9I0C3-F1
#
_entry.id   AF-A0A9D9I0C3-F1
#
_cell.length_a   1.000
_cell.length_b   1.000
_cell.length_c   1.000
_cell.angle_alpha   90.00
_cell.angle_beta   90.00
_cell.angle_gamma   90.00
#
_symmetry.space_group_name_H-M   'P 1'
#
loop_
_entity.id
_entity.type
_entity.pdbx_description
1 polymer ?
#
loop_
_entity_poly.entity_id
_entity_poly.type
_entity_poly.pdbx_seq_one_letter_code
_entity_poly.pdbx_strand_id
1 'polypeptide(L)'
;MGTYYDEILKMIGISSDQFLFLTATVSGILILVLLCWNIKQQLSIKKLRRQYDTLMRGNQDIDLEQLILKKFEYVEKIENRMEEHEEMMEQLREDMKAGFSKSALVRYDAFDAMSGSLSFVLALLNQEQDGYL
;
A
#
# COMPACT_ATOMS: atom_id res chain seq x y z
N MET A 1 23.87 -56.56 -37.18
CA MET A 1 23.65 -55.65 -36.04
C MET A 1 23.38 -56.37 -34.71
N GLY A 2 23.22 -57.70 -34.65
CA GLY A 2 23.07 -58.45 -33.38
C GLY A 2 24.40 -58.93 -32.78
N THR A 3 25.43 -59.12 -33.61
CA THR A 3 26.74 -59.65 -33.21
C THR A 3 27.56 -58.68 -32.34
N TYR A 4 27.40 -57.36 -32.53
CA TYR A 4 28.09 -56.34 -31.74
C TYR A 4 27.58 -56.26 -30.30
N TYR A 5 26.28 -56.48 -30.08
CA TYR A 5 25.70 -56.49 -28.73
C TYR A 5 26.08 -57.75 -27.96
N ASP A 6 26.16 -58.90 -28.65
CA ASP A 6 26.64 -60.14 -28.03
C ASP A 6 28.13 -60.08 -27.63
N GLU A 7 28.99 -59.43 -28.44
CA GLU A 7 30.42 -59.27 -28.11
C GLU A 7 30.65 -58.40 -26.86
N ILE A 8 29.92 -57.29 -26.72
CA ILE A 8 30.00 -56.42 -25.53
C ILE A 8 29.36 -57.07 -24.30
N LEU A 9 28.28 -57.86 -24.47
CA LEU A 9 27.67 -58.63 -23.38
C LEU A 9 28.61 -59.72 -22.84
N LYS A 10 29.40 -60.36 -23.72
CA LYS A 10 30.37 -61.39 -23.34
C LYS A 10 31.64 -60.82 -22.68
N MET A 11 32.06 -59.59 -23.04
CA MET A 11 33.18 -58.88 -22.39
C MET A 11 32.85 -58.37 -20.99
N ILE A 12 31.60 -58.01 -20.73
CA ILE A 12 31.14 -57.50 -19.42
C ILE A 12 30.65 -58.64 -18.51
N GLY A 13 30.45 -59.86 -19.05
CA GLY A 13 30.06 -61.04 -18.27
C GLY A 13 28.61 -61.02 -17.78
N ILE A 14 27.76 -60.21 -18.41
CA ILE A 14 26.37 -59.96 -18.02
C ILE A 14 25.47 -60.56 -19.10
N SER A 15 24.47 -61.36 -18.71
CA SER A 15 23.47 -61.93 -19.64
C SER A 15 22.53 -60.86 -20.19
N SER A 16 21.98 -61.08 -21.40
CA SER A 16 21.15 -60.09 -22.12
C SER A 16 19.94 -59.60 -21.30
N ASP A 17 19.37 -60.47 -20.47
CA ASP A 17 18.25 -60.12 -19.58
C ASP A 17 18.65 -59.12 -18.48
N GLN A 18 19.86 -59.24 -17.94
CA GLN A 18 20.37 -58.37 -16.86
C GLN A 18 20.65 -56.95 -17.38
N PHE A 19 21.06 -56.80 -18.63
CA PHE A 19 21.24 -55.49 -19.27
C PHE A 19 19.91 -54.74 -19.46
N LEU A 20 18.83 -55.45 -19.79
CA LEU A 20 17.49 -54.86 -19.89
C LEU A 20 17.00 -54.32 -18.54
N PHE A 21 17.20 -55.04 -17.45
CA PHE A 21 16.85 -54.55 -16.11
C PHE A 21 17.69 -53.35 -15.67
N LEU A 22 18.99 -53.32 -15.99
CA LEU A 22 19.86 -52.19 -15.67
C LEU A 22 19.45 -50.91 -16.41
N THR A 23 19.18 -51.02 -17.71
CA THR A 23 18.75 -49.86 -18.52
C THR A 23 17.37 -49.35 -18.10
N ALA A 24 16.44 -50.26 -17.79
CA ALA A 24 15.12 -49.90 -17.28
C ALA A 24 15.20 -49.16 -15.93
N THR A 25 16.03 -49.63 -15.00
CA THR A 25 16.18 -48.99 -13.68
C THR A 25 16.82 -47.60 -13.78
N VAL A 26 17.86 -47.44 -14.58
CA VAL A 26 18.51 -46.14 -14.80
C VAL A 26 17.55 -45.12 -15.45
N SER A 27 16.79 -45.54 -16.47
CA SER A 27 15.80 -44.67 -17.12
C SER A 27 14.67 -44.27 -16.15
N GLY A 28 14.21 -45.19 -15.30
CA GLY A 28 13.22 -44.90 -14.27
C GLY A 28 13.69 -43.86 -13.25
N ILE A 29 14.95 -43.97 -12.79
CA ILE A 29 15.55 -42.98 -11.87
C ILE A 29 15.62 -41.60 -12.53
N LEU A 30 16.02 -41.53 -13.81
CA LEU A 30 16.09 -40.26 -14.55
C LEU A 30 14.71 -39.58 -14.65
N ILE A 31 13.65 -40.34 -14.94
CA ILE A 31 12.28 -39.83 -15.01
C ILE A 31 11.81 -39.32 -13.64
N LEU A 32 12.12 -40.03 -12.55
CA LEU A 32 11.78 -39.60 -11.19
C LEU A 32 12.46 -38.26 -10.82
N VAL A 33 13.73 -38.08 -11.19
CA VAL A 33 14.45 -36.82 -10.97
C VAL A 33 13.80 -35.67 -11.74
N LEU A 34 13.46 -35.88 -13.02
CA LEU A 34 12.78 -34.88 -13.85
C LEU A 34 11.39 -34.52 -13.31
N LEU A 35 10.63 -35.49 -12.79
CA LEU A 35 9.34 -35.25 -12.15
C LEU A 35 9.49 -34.42 -10.88
N CYS A 36 10.45 -34.77 -10.01
CA CYS A 36 10.74 -34.00 -8.80
C CYS A 36 11.13 -32.56 -9.13
N TRP A 37 11.93 -32.33 -10.17
CA TRP A 37 12.30 -31.00 -10.64
C TRP A 37 11.07 -30.20 -11.11
N ASN A 38 10.22 -30.80 -11.95
CA ASN A 38 8.98 -30.18 -12.44
C ASN A 38 8.05 -29.80 -11.29
N ILE A 39 7.87 -30.68 -10.30
CA ILE A 39 7.03 -30.39 -9.13
C ILE A 39 7.57 -29.19 -8.34
N LYS A 40 8.88 -29.11 -8.11
CA LYS A 40 9.50 -27.96 -7.43
C LYS A 40 9.27 -26.66 -8.19
N GLN A 41 9.42 -26.67 -9.51
CA GLN A 41 9.18 -25.50 -10.36
C GLN A 41 7.71 -25.04 -10.26
N GLN A 42 6.76 -25.98 -10.32
CA GLN A 42 5.34 -25.69 -10.19
C GLN A 42 4.97 -25.13 -8.81
N LEU A 43 5.60 -25.60 -7.73
CA LEU A 43 5.38 -25.04 -6.39
C LEU A 43 5.89 -23.60 -6.27
N SER A 44 7.04 -23.29 -6.88
CA SER A 44 7.57 -21.92 -6.91
C SER A 44 6.62 -20.98 -7.67
N ILE A 45 6.16 -21.41 -8.85
CA ILE A 45 5.20 -20.65 -9.67
C ILE A 45 3.88 -20.44 -8.93
N LYS A 46 3.37 -21.45 -8.22
CA LYS A 46 2.15 -21.32 -7.43
C LYS A 46 2.29 -20.32 -6.28
N LYS A 47 3.46 -20.25 -5.63
CA LYS A 47 3.72 -19.24 -4.58
C LYS A 47 3.72 -17.83 -5.17
N LEU A 48 4.39 -17.64 -6.31
CA LEU A 48 4.43 -16.36 -7.01
C LEU A 48 3.02 -15.94 -7.48
N ARG A 49 2.25 -16.88 -8.03
CA ARG A 49 0.86 -16.64 -8.46
C ARG A 49 -0.07 -16.31 -7.29
N ARG A 50 0.15 -16.91 -6.10
CA ARG A 50 -0.62 -16.57 -4.90
C ARG A 50 -0.31 -15.16 -4.39
N GLN A 51 0.96 -14.77 -4.38
CA GLN A 51 1.35 -13.41 -4.02
C GLN A 51 0.77 -12.40 -5.02
N TYR A 52 0.84 -12.72 -6.32
CA TYR A 52 0.20 -11.95 -7.39
C TYR A 52 -1.31 -11.80 -7.20
N ASP A 53 -2.03 -12.89 -6.96
CA ASP A 53 -3.49 -12.89 -6.74
C ASP A 53 -3.87 -12.15 -5.45
N THR A 54 -3.03 -12.19 -4.42
CA THR A 54 -3.26 -11.43 -3.18
C THR A 54 -3.10 -9.93 -3.40
N LEU A 55 -2.17 -9.52 -4.27
CA LEU A 55 -1.99 -8.12 -4.67
C LEU A 55 -3.09 -7.63 -5.63
N MET A 56 -3.67 -8.53 -6.44
CA MET A 56 -4.75 -8.23 -7.38
C MET A 56 -6.17 -8.48 -6.85
N ARG A 57 -6.33 -9.10 -5.68
CA ARG A 57 -7.63 -9.32 -5.01
C ARG A 57 -8.27 -7.97 -4.67
N GLY A 58 -9.11 -7.50 -5.59
CA GLY A 58 -9.82 -6.22 -5.51
C GLY A 58 -10.00 -5.57 -6.89
N ASN A 59 -9.09 -5.83 -7.84
CA ASN A 59 -9.10 -5.28 -9.18
C ASN A 59 -8.83 -6.41 -10.19
N GLN A 60 -9.89 -7.13 -10.59
CA GLN A 60 -9.78 -8.38 -11.34
C GLN A 60 -9.16 -8.29 -12.75
N ASP A 61 -8.88 -7.10 -13.28
CA ASP A 61 -8.39 -6.92 -14.66
C ASP A 61 -7.28 -5.85 -14.81
N ILE A 62 -6.61 -5.46 -13.72
CA ILE A 62 -5.69 -4.31 -13.74
C ILE A 62 -4.25 -4.78 -13.59
N ASP A 63 -3.46 -4.56 -14.65
CA ASP A 63 -2.04 -4.87 -14.68
C ASP A 63 -1.28 -4.17 -13.52
N LEU A 64 -0.19 -4.78 -13.03
CA LEU A 64 0.61 -4.22 -11.92
C LEU A 64 1.11 -2.81 -12.24
N GLU A 65 1.44 -2.56 -13.51
CA GLU A 65 1.81 -1.25 -14.03
C GLU A 65 0.70 -0.22 -13.81
N GLN A 66 -0.55 -0.57 -14.11
CA GLN A 66 -1.70 0.31 -13.91
C GLN A 66 -1.99 0.54 -12.41
N LEU A 67 -1.76 -0.46 -11.55
CA LEU A 67 -1.87 -0.28 -10.10
C LEU A 67 -0.82 0.69 -9.56
N ILE A 68 0.43 0.58 -10.03
CA ILE A 68 1.52 1.48 -9.66
C ILE A 68 1.22 2.90 -10.17
N LEU A 69 0.81 3.05 -11.43
CA LEU A 69 0.42 4.34 -11.99
C LEU A 69 -0.72 4.99 -11.22
N LYS A 70 -1.78 4.24 -10.89
CA LYS A 70 -2.89 4.73 -10.06
C LYS A 70 -2.42 5.13 -8.65
N LYS A 71 -1.44 4.42 -8.08
CA LYS A 71 -0.88 4.78 -6.77
C LYS A 71 -0.07 6.07 -6.85
N PHE A 72 0.71 6.29 -7.91
CA PHE A 72 1.41 7.55 -8.12
C PHE A 72 0.43 8.72 -8.32
N GLU A 73 -0.59 8.57 -9.16
CA GLU A 73 -1.61 9.59 -9.40
C GLU A 73 -2.38 9.93 -8.10
N TYR A 74 -2.67 8.93 -7.28
CA TYR A 74 -3.31 9.15 -5.97
C TYR A 74 -2.41 9.89 -4.99
N VAL A 75 -1.10 9.64 -5.01
CA VAL A 75 -0.13 10.35 -4.16
C VAL A 75 0.00 11.81 -4.58
N GLU A 76 0.13 12.07 -5.88
CA GLU A 76 0.18 13.44 -6.43
C GLU A 76 -1.11 14.22 -6.09
N LYS A 77 -2.27 13.56 -6.18
CA LYS A 77 -3.55 14.16 -5.78
C LYS A 77 -3.62 14.44 -4.27
N ILE A 78 -3.00 13.61 -3.44
CA ILE A 78 -2.94 13.87 -1.99
C ILE A 78 -2.04 15.07 -1.71
N GLU A 79 -0.90 15.18 -2.38
CA GLU A 79 0.03 16.29 -2.21
C GLU A 79 -0.64 17.62 -2.57
N ASN A 80 -1.31 17.70 -3.73
CA ASN A 80 -2.07 18.88 -4.12
C ASN A 80 -3.18 19.24 -3.11
N ARG A 81 -3.88 18.23 -2.57
CA ARG A 81 -4.90 18.47 -1.54
C ARG A 81 -4.31 18.92 -0.20
N MET A 82 -3.10 18.48 0.14
CA MET A 82 -2.41 18.95 1.33
C MET A 82 -2.01 20.41 1.19
N GLU A 83 -1.51 20.81 0.03
CA GLU A 83 -1.16 22.20 -0.27
C GLU A 83 -2.40 23.11 -0.22
N GLU A 84 -3.51 22.73 -0.86
CA GLU A 84 -4.80 23.45 -0.75
C GLU A 84 -5.31 23.54 0.70
N HIS A 85 -5.11 22.49 1.51
CA HIS A 85 -5.50 22.50 2.93
C HIS A 85 -4.61 23.40 3.79
N GLU A 86 -3.32 23.51 3.46
CA GLU A 86 -2.40 24.40 4.14
C GLU A 86 -2.72 25.87 3.82
N GLU A 87 -2.99 26.20 2.55
CA GLU A 87 -3.44 27.53 2.14
C GLU A 87 -4.77 27.91 2.80
N MET A 88 -5.76 27.00 2.83
CA MET A 88 -7.02 27.25 3.53
C MET A 88 -6.83 27.45 5.04
N MET A 89 -5.90 26.72 5.67
CA MET A 89 -5.60 26.92 7.09
C MET A 89 -4.92 28.25 7.36
N GLU A 90 -4.08 28.73 6.44
CA GLU A 90 -3.45 30.03 6.54
C GLU A 90 -4.46 31.17 6.38
N GLN A 91 -5.33 31.09 5.37
CA GLN A 91 -6.44 32.04 5.18
C GLN A 91 -7.39 32.05 6.39
N LEU A 92 -7.77 30.88 6.90
CA LEU A 92 -8.63 30.80 8.09
C LEU A 92 -7.94 31.41 9.33
N ARG A 93 -6.62 31.28 9.45
CA ARG A 93 -5.86 31.94 10.52
C ARG A 93 -5.83 33.45 10.35
N GLU A 94 -5.70 33.97 9.14
CA GLU A 94 -5.81 35.41 8.88
C GLU A 94 -7.21 35.94 9.20
N ASP A 95 -8.25 35.24 8.75
CA ASP A 95 -9.64 35.59 9.04
C ASP A 95 -9.96 35.56 10.54
N MET A 96 -9.45 34.55 11.26
CA MET A 96 -9.61 34.47 12.72
C MET A 96 -8.86 35.57 13.47
N LYS A 97 -7.72 36.05 12.95
CA LYS A 97 -7.04 37.22 13.52
C LYS A 97 -7.85 38.50 13.30
N ALA A 98 -8.48 38.64 12.13
CA ALA A 98 -9.32 39.78 11.80
C ALA A 98 -10.68 39.77 12.56
N GLY A 99 -11.18 38.60 12.95
CA GLY A 99 -12.42 38.44 13.70
C GLY A 99 -12.33 38.87 15.18
N PHE A 100 -13.40 39.49 15.68
CA PHE A 100 -13.56 39.83 17.11
C PHE A 100 -13.70 38.57 17.97
N SER A 101 -12.56 38.02 18.40
CA SER A 101 -12.49 36.76 19.14
C SER A 101 -12.76 36.91 20.65
N LYS A 102 -12.73 38.13 21.19
CA LYS A 102 -12.93 38.40 22.63
C LYS A 102 -14.00 39.48 22.82
N SER A 103 -15.08 39.16 23.53
CA SER A 103 -16.12 40.12 23.90
C SER A 103 -16.34 40.14 25.41
N ALA A 104 -16.40 41.32 26.02
CA ALA A 104 -16.69 41.50 27.44
C ALA A 104 -17.77 42.57 27.66
N LEU A 105 -18.83 42.21 28.38
CA LEU A 105 -19.92 43.12 28.76
C LEU A 105 -19.72 43.54 30.22
N VAL A 106 -19.49 44.84 30.45
CA VAL A 106 -19.31 45.39 31.79
C VAL A 106 -20.48 46.30 32.12
N ARG A 107 -21.21 45.98 33.19
CA ARG A 107 -22.26 46.85 33.74
C ARG A 107 -21.61 47.91 34.62
N TYR A 108 -21.89 49.18 34.34
CA TYR A 108 -21.42 50.31 35.16
C TYR A 108 -22.57 51.26 35.45
N ASP A 109 -22.39 52.13 36.43
CA ASP A 109 -23.37 53.17 36.75
C ASP A 109 -22.89 54.49 36.15
N ALA A 110 -23.55 54.97 35.09
CA ALA A 110 -23.08 56.12 34.32
C ALA A 110 -23.52 57.48 34.90
N PHE A 111 -24.44 57.50 35.87
CA PHE A 111 -25.00 58.74 36.42
C PHE A 111 -25.36 58.58 37.90
N ASP A 112 -24.56 59.16 38.80
CA ASP A 112 -24.72 59.09 40.27
C ASP A 112 -26.05 59.68 40.81
N ALA A 113 -26.87 60.33 39.96
CA ALA A 113 -28.03 61.10 40.41
C ALA A 113 -29.41 60.58 39.95
N MET A 114 -29.48 59.51 39.14
CA MET A 114 -30.76 59.01 38.65
C MET A 114 -30.81 57.48 38.79
N SER A 115 -31.68 56.98 39.67
CA SER A 115 -31.84 55.55 39.96
C SER A 115 -32.16 54.77 38.68
N GLY A 116 -31.15 54.09 38.15
CA GLY A 116 -31.26 53.31 36.93
C GLY A 116 -29.91 52.73 36.54
N SER A 117 -29.53 51.62 37.18
CA SER A 117 -28.29 50.84 36.95
C SER A 117 -28.29 50.09 35.60
N LEU A 118 -28.66 50.80 34.53
CA LEU A 118 -28.90 50.24 33.19
C LEU A 118 -27.83 50.66 32.18
N SER A 119 -26.66 51.10 32.64
CA SER A 119 -25.56 51.46 31.74
C SER A 119 -24.62 50.27 31.55
N PHE A 120 -24.31 49.96 30.30
CA PHE A 120 -23.48 48.83 29.90
C PHE A 120 -22.45 49.31 28.87
N VAL A 121 -21.21 48.84 29.01
CA VAL A 121 -20.17 48.95 27.97
C VAL A 121 -19.95 47.56 27.39
N LEU A 122 -19.89 47.47 26.07
CA LEU A 122 -19.61 46.22 25.36
C LEU A 122 -18.27 46.36 24.66
N ALA A 123 -17.22 45.80 25.26
CA ALA A 123 -15.91 45.74 24.65
C ALA A 123 -15.86 44.57 23.66
N LEU A 124 -15.66 44.86 22.37
CA LEU A 124 -15.40 43.88 21.30
C LEU A 124 -13.94 44.02 20.88
N LEU A 125 -13.16 42.97 21.08
CA LEU A 125 -11.71 42.96 20.87
C LEU A 125 -11.32 41.83 19.90
N ASN A 126 -10.40 42.12 18.99
CA ASN A 126 -9.75 41.12 18.15
C ASN A 126 -8.61 40.41 18.92
N GLN A 127 -7.91 39.46 18.29
CA GLN A 127 -6.78 38.76 18.92
C GLN A 127 -5.57 39.68 19.20
N GLU A 128 -5.43 40.78 18.46
CA GLU A 128 -4.36 41.78 18.60
C GLU A 128 -4.67 42.86 19.64
N GLN A 129 -5.76 42.71 20.39
CA GLN A 129 -6.24 43.65 21.40
C GLN A 129 -6.75 44.99 20.88
N ASP A 130 -7.04 45.07 19.59
CA ASP A 130 -7.71 46.21 18.95
C ASP A 130 -9.21 45.96 18.84
N GLY A 131 -10.02 47.02 19.00
CA GLY A 131 -11.45 46.85 19.11
C GLY A 131 -12.26 48.10 19.42
N TYR A 132 -13.54 47.91 19.69
CA TYR A 132 -14.51 48.96 20.00
C TYR A 132 -15.10 48.76 21.40
N LEU A 133 -15.42 49.86 22.09
CA LEU A 133 -15.99 49.91 23.44
C LEU A 133 -17.42 50.46 23.40
#